data_AF-A0AAV1XYU0-F1
#
_entry.id   AF-A0AAV1XYU0-F1
#
_cell.length_a   1.000
_cell.length_b   1.000
_cell.length_c   1.000
_cell.angle_alpha   90.00
_cell.angle_beta   90.00
_cell.angle_gamma   90.00
#
_symmetry.space_group_name_H-M   'P 1'
#
loop_
_entity.id
_entity.type
_entity.pdbx_description
1 polymer ?
#
loop_
_entity_poly.entity_id
_entity_poly.type
_entity_poly.pdbx_seq_one_letter_code
_entity_poly.pdbx_strand_id
1 'polypeptide(L)'
;MAMRSNEIFEIKVDKVGGENLTWNDKFLFHVTPDFLVSETSSTFRDHLIGTVRFLISNILGGDSVRVTPCFSAVQIRRSSGRFHDVMNIGAMLIDSSEIHVLKKRYQR
;
A
#
# COMPACT_ATOMS: atom_id res chain seq x y z
N MET A 1 3.81 -10.60 12.41
CA MET A 1 3.70 -9.27 13.05
C MET A 1 2.38 -8.67 12.61
N ALA A 2 1.51 -8.28 13.55
CA ALA A 2 0.23 -7.67 13.22
C ALA A 2 0.42 -6.16 13.09
N MET A 3 -0.04 -5.56 12.00
CA MET A 3 0.13 -4.12 11.75
C MET A 3 -0.75 -3.34 12.73
N ARG A 4 -0.17 -2.34 13.42
CA ARG A 4 -0.90 -1.40 14.27
C ARG A 4 -1.22 -0.13 13.48
N SER A 5 -2.26 0.60 13.90
CA SER A 5 -2.85 1.74 13.19
C SER A 5 -1.92 2.94 12.93
N ASN A 6 -0.65 2.91 13.29
CA ASN A 6 0.32 4.00 13.08
C ASN A 6 1.76 3.52 12.74
N GLU A 7 1.93 2.32 12.18
CA GLU A 7 3.25 1.90 11.71
C GLU A 7 3.62 2.58 10.39
N ILE A 8 4.82 3.16 10.35
CA ILE A 8 5.41 3.80 9.16
C ILE A 8 6.48 2.86 8.60
N PHE A 9 6.43 2.64 7.29
CA PHE A 9 7.43 1.85 6.56
C PHE A 9 8.16 2.76 5.57
N GLU A 10 9.48 2.58 5.48
CA GLU A 10 10.31 3.24 4.50
C GLU A 10 10.67 2.24 3.40
N ILE A 11 10.45 2.63 2.15
CA ILE A 11 10.92 1.91 0.96
C ILE A 11 12.30 2.41 0.56
N LYS A 12 13.05 1.56 -0.15
CA LYS A 12 14.36 1.95 -0.65
C LYS A 12 14.23 3.08 -1.67
N VAL A 13 15.17 4.03 -1.62
CA VAL A 13 15.29 5.07 -2.65
C VAL A 13 15.54 4.41 -4.00
N ASP A 14 14.68 4.70 -4.98
CA ASP A 14 14.89 4.29 -6.36
C ASP A 14 16.03 5.13 -6.95
N LYS A 15 17.07 4.45 -7.43
CA LYS A 15 18.25 5.07 -8.05
C LYS A 15 18.25 4.91 -9.58
N VAL A 16 17.28 4.18 -10.14
CA VAL A 16 17.25 3.74 -11.54
C VAL A 16 16.12 4.41 -12.30
N GLY A 17 14.92 4.51 -11.73
CA GLY A 17 13.73 5.01 -12.43
C GLY A 17 13.76 6.49 -12.81
N GLY A 18 14.69 7.28 -12.24
CA GLY A 18 14.81 8.71 -12.52
C GLY A 18 13.51 9.45 -12.18
N GLU A 19 12.89 10.06 -13.18
CA GLU A 19 11.58 10.74 -13.05
C GLU A 19 10.39 9.76 -12.98
N ASN A 20 10.56 8.50 -13.38
CA ASN A 20 9.54 7.45 -13.34
C ASN A 20 9.90 6.41 -12.27
N LEU A 21 9.61 6.76 -11.02
CA LEU A 21 9.97 5.96 -9.85
C LEU A 21 9.34 4.57 -9.93
N THR A 22 10.15 3.53 -9.82
CA THR A 22 9.72 2.12 -9.90
C THR A 22 9.88 1.42 -8.55
N TRP A 23 9.00 1.75 -7.60
CA TRP A 23 8.95 1.05 -6.31
C TRP A 23 8.10 -0.22 -6.42
N ASN A 24 8.77 -1.37 -6.55
CA ASN A 24 8.13 -2.69 -6.64
C ASN A 24 8.15 -3.47 -5.31
N ASP A 25 8.48 -2.79 -4.21
CA ASP A 25 8.47 -3.39 -2.87
C ASP A 25 7.04 -3.82 -2.50
N LYS A 26 6.92 -5.02 -1.94
CA LYS A 26 5.65 -5.60 -1.52
C LYS A 26 5.65 -5.80 -0.03
N PHE A 27 4.62 -5.28 0.62
CA PHE A 27 4.41 -5.43 2.04
C PHE A 27 3.30 -6.44 2.32
N LEU A 28 3.51 -7.31 3.30
CA LEU A 28 2.52 -8.26 3.78
C LEU A 28 2.21 -7.94 5.24
N PHE A 29 0.93 -7.68 5.51
CA PHE A 29 0.46 -7.35 6.84
C PHE A 29 -0.59 -8.37 7.28
N HIS A 30 -0.48 -8.82 8.52
CA HIS A 30 -1.58 -9.50 9.19
C HIS A 30 -2.43 -8.44 9.88
N VAL A 31 -3.69 -8.31 9.48
CA VAL A 31 -4.60 -7.26 9.94
C VAL A 31 -5.87 -7.89 10.50
N THR A 32 -6.48 -7.25 11.50
CA THR A 32 -7.83 -7.60 11.93
C THR A 32 -8.86 -6.99 10.97
N PRO A 33 -10.09 -7.54 10.89
CA PRO A 33 -11.14 -6.93 10.05
C PRO A 33 -11.38 -5.45 10.36
N ASP A 34 -11.34 -5.06 11.65
CA ASP A 34 -11.54 -3.67 12.09
C ASP A 34 -10.49 -2.69 11.57
N PHE A 35 -9.28 -3.17 11.25
CA PHE A 35 -8.23 -2.33 10.67
C PHE A 35 -8.61 -1.80 9.28
N LEU A 36 -9.36 -2.59 8.49
CA LEU A 36 -9.72 -2.24 7.11
C LEU A 36 -10.67 -1.04 7.02
N VAL A 37 -11.33 -0.68 8.12
CA VAL A 37 -12.31 0.42 8.21
C VAL A 37 -11.79 1.61 9.01
N SER A 38 -10.62 1.53 9.64
CA SER A 38 -10.09 2.60 10.48
C SER A 38 -9.35 3.66 9.65
N GLU A 39 -9.53 4.94 9.98
CA GLU A 39 -8.70 6.01 9.44
C GLU A 39 -7.35 6.07 10.17
N THR A 40 -6.26 6.14 9.41
CA THR A 40 -4.90 6.28 9.97
C THR A 40 -4.27 7.60 9.50
N SER A 41 -3.39 8.15 10.33
CA SER A 41 -2.63 9.36 10.01
C SER A 41 -1.18 9.21 10.46
N SER A 42 -0.23 9.63 9.63
CA SER A 42 1.19 9.62 9.97
C SER A 42 1.83 10.99 9.71
N THR A 43 2.92 11.26 10.43
CA THR A 43 3.73 12.47 10.29
C THR A 43 5.15 12.09 9.85
N PHE A 44 5.66 12.73 8.81
CA PHE A 44 7.02 12.52 8.29
C PHE A 44 7.95 13.66 8.73
N ARG A 45 9.22 13.35 9.03
CA ARG A 45 10.22 14.35 9.47
C ARG A 45 11.05 14.93 8.32
N ASP A 46 11.14 14.24 7.19
CA ASP A 46 11.93 14.66 6.03
C ASP A 46 11.19 15.64 5.12
N HIS A 47 11.89 16.18 4.11
CA HIS A 47 11.31 17.08 3.11
C HIS A 47 10.25 16.35 2.27
N LEU A 48 9.00 16.45 2.73
CA LEU A 48 7.85 15.77 2.15
C LEU A 48 7.42 16.43 0.83
N ILE A 49 7.66 15.73 -0.28
CA ILE A 49 7.31 16.23 -1.62
C ILE A 49 5.79 16.18 -1.84
N GLY A 50 5.12 15.16 -1.29
CA GLY A 50 3.67 15.02 -1.34
C GLY A 50 3.17 13.83 -0.52
N THR A 51 1.85 13.73 -0.41
CA THR A 51 1.17 12.66 0.31
C THR A 51 0.11 12.01 -0.57
N VAL A 52 -0.16 10.75 -0.26
CA VAL A 52 -1.29 10.00 -0.77
C VAL A 52 -2.07 9.50 0.43
N ARG A 53 -3.38 9.76 0.45
CA ARG A 53 -4.31 9.13 1.38
C ARG A 53 -5.19 8.18 0.58
N PHE A 54 -5.24 6.93 1.02
CA PHE A 54 -5.92 5.87 0.29
C PHE A 54 -6.59 4.91 1.27
N LEU A 55 -7.89 4.70 1.09
CA LEU A 55 -8.64 3.71 1.85
C LEU A 55 -8.56 2.37 1.11
N ILE A 56 -8.04 1.35 1.79
CA ILE A 56 -7.87 0.01 1.19
C ILE A 56 -9.22 -0.57 0.74
N SER A 57 -10.31 -0.26 1.46
CA SER A 57 -11.68 -0.61 1.10
C SER A 57 -12.11 -0.08 -0.28
N ASN A 58 -11.49 0.99 -0.80
CA ASN A 58 -11.82 1.52 -2.12
C ASN A 58 -11.40 0.58 -3.26
N ILE A 59 -10.44 -0.33 -3.05
CA ILE A 59 -10.00 -1.28 -4.09
C ILE A 59 -10.34 -2.72 -3.77
N LEU A 60 -10.46 -3.03 -2.48
CA LEU A 60 -10.92 -4.33 -2.01
C LEU A 60 -12.45 -4.25 -1.86
N GLY A 61 -13.16 -4.28 -2.98
CA GLY A 61 -14.63 -4.33 -2.97
C GLY A 61 -15.13 -5.57 -2.20
N GLY A 62 -16.20 -5.39 -1.42
CA GLY A 62 -16.65 -6.30 -0.35
C GLY A 62 -16.80 -7.80 -0.70
N ASP A 63 -16.63 -8.60 0.34
CA ASP A 63 -17.03 -10.01 0.54
C ASP A 63 -16.46 -11.12 -0.35
N SER A 64 -15.26 -10.96 -0.90
CA SER A 64 -14.57 -12.13 -1.47
C SER A 64 -13.08 -12.13 -1.18
N VAL A 65 -12.59 -13.29 -0.75
CA VAL A 65 -11.17 -13.65 -0.75
C VAL A 65 -10.65 -13.42 -2.16
N ARG A 66 -10.00 -12.28 -2.40
CA ARG A 66 -9.45 -11.95 -3.70
C ARG A 66 -8.05 -12.52 -3.78
N VAL A 67 -7.92 -13.73 -4.32
CA VAL A 67 -6.61 -14.30 -4.73
C VAL A 67 -5.97 -13.49 -5.87
N THR A 68 -6.71 -12.54 -6.45
CA THR A 68 -6.24 -11.65 -7.52
C THR A 68 -5.97 -10.24 -6.98
N PRO A 69 -4.76 -9.69 -7.19
CA PRO A 69 -4.46 -8.30 -6.83
C PRO A 69 -5.34 -7.32 -7.60
N CYS A 70 -5.85 -6.32 -6.89
CA CYS A 70 -6.54 -5.16 -7.46
C CYS A 70 -5.58 -3.98 -7.51
N PHE A 71 -5.70 -3.14 -8.55
CA PHE A 71 -4.81 -2.00 -8.76
C PHE A 71 -5.61 -0.70 -8.84
N SER A 72 -5.03 0.39 -8.34
CA SER A 72 -5.57 1.74 -8.44
C SER A 72 -4.46 2.76 -8.63
N ALA A 73 -4.75 3.78 -9.42
CA ALA A 73 -3.90 4.93 -9.63
C ALA A 73 -4.39 6.08 -8.74
N VAL A 74 -3.51 6.59 -7.87
CA VAL A 74 -3.83 7.62 -6.88
C VAL A 74 -2.96 8.85 -7.07
N GLN A 75 -3.55 10.03 -6.91
CA GLN A 75 -2.82 11.28 -7.08
C GLN A 75 -1.95 11.60 -5.86
N ILE A 76 -0.67 11.84 -6.10
CA ILE A 76 0.24 12.44 -5.13
C ILE A 76 -0.06 13.93 -5.08
N ARG A 77 -0.37 14.44 -3.88
CA ARG A 77 -0.66 15.86 -3.66
C ARG A 77 0.40 16.50 -2.77
N ARG A 78 0.89 17.66 -3.18
CA ARG A 78 1.78 18.48 -2.34
C ARG A 78 1.02 18.94 -1.08
N SER A 79 1.75 19.42 -0.07
CA SER A 79 1.14 20.06 1.11
C SER A 79 0.23 21.25 0.74
N SER A 80 0.48 21.90 -0.40
CA SER A 80 -0.39 22.96 -0.95
C SER A 80 -1.67 22.44 -1.62
N GLY A 81 -1.91 21.12 -1.67
CA GLY A 81 -3.03 20.49 -2.35
C GLY A 81 -2.88 20.37 -3.87
N ARG A 82 -1.83 21.00 -4.45
CA ARG A 82 -1.52 20.92 -5.89
C ARG A 82 -1.15 19.50 -6.28
N PHE A 83 -1.59 19.10 -7.49
CA PHE A 83 -1.16 17.87 -8.13
C PHE A 83 0.37 17.84 -8.24
N HIS A 84 0.96 16.70 -7.90
CA HIS A 84 2.38 16.46 -8.10
C HIS A 84 2.61 15.37 -9.14
N ASP A 85 1.99 14.19 -8.94
CA ASP A 85 2.16 13.02 -9.80
C ASP A 85 1.08 11.95 -9.51
N VAL A 86 1.17 10.77 -10.11
CA VAL A 86 0.32 9.61 -9.90
C VAL A 86 1.15 8.43 -9.38
N MET A 87 0.67 7.77 -8.32
CA MET A 87 1.22 6.53 -7.78
C MET A 87 0.29 5.37 -8.10
N ASN A 88 0.85 4.27 -8.63
CA ASN A 88 0.10 3.03 -8.83
C ASN A 88 0.23 2.16 -7.58
N ILE A 89 -0.91 1.74 -7.01
CA ILE A 89 -0.97 0.89 -5.83
C ILE A 89 -1.69 -0.41 -6.19
N GLY A 90 -1.09 -1.54 -5.84
CA GLY A 90 -1.73 -2.86 -5.90
C GLY A 90 -1.97 -3.40 -4.50
N ALA A 91 -3.16 -3.95 -4.24
CA ALA A 91 -3.43 -4.67 -2.99
C ALA A 91 -4.22 -5.95 -3.21
N MET A 92 -4.11 -6.86 -2.26
CA MET A 92 -4.75 -8.17 -2.27
C MET A 92 -5.07 -8.57 -0.84
N LEU A 93 -6.26 -9.12 -0.59
CA LEU A 93 -6.61 -9.70 0.71
C LEU A 93 -6.50 -11.21 0.60
N ILE A 94 -5.79 -11.81 1.54
CA ILE A 94 -5.51 -13.24 1.55
C ILE A 94 -5.96 -13.76 2.91
N ASP A 95 -6.74 -14.83 2.92
CA ASP A 95 -7.03 -15.53 4.15
C ASP A 95 -5.73 -16.19 4.67
N SER A 96 -5.52 -16.07 5.97
CA SER A 96 -4.45 -16.75 6.71
C SER A 96 -4.30 -18.24 6.36
N SER A 97 -5.41 -18.93 6.07
CA SER A 97 -5.44 -20.32 5.64
C SER A 97 -4.71 -20.56 4.30
N GLU A 98 -4.74 -19.58 3.39
CA GLU A 98 -4.19 -19.64 2.03
C GLU A 98 -2.76 -19.09 1.90
N ILE A 99 -2.15 -18.56 2.97
CA ILE A 99 -0.79 -18.00 2.95
C ILE A 99 0.26 -19.01 2.42
N HIS A 100 0.04 -20.29 2.65
CA HIS A 100 0.90 -21.38 2.15
C HIS A 100 1.00 -21.41 0.61
N VAL A 101 -0.05 -20.96 -0.10
CA VAL A 101 -0.11 -20.91 -1.57
C VAL A 101 0.75 -19.76 -2.12
N LEU A 102 0.84 -18.64 -1.42
CA LEU A 102 1.63 -17.49 -1.85
C LEU A 102 3.13 -17.70 -1.67
N LYS A 103 3.56 -18.37 -0.60
CA LYS A 103 4.98 -18.69 -0.41
C LYS A 103 5.57 -19.46 -1.60
N LYS A 104 4.77 -20.30 -2.28
CA LYS A 104 5.20 -20.98 -3.52
C LYS A 104 5.33 -20.06 -4.75
N ARG A 105 4.52 -19.00 -4.85
CA ARG A 105 4.56 -18.06 -5.99
C ARG A 105 5.68 -17.02 -5.91
N TYR A 106 6.12 -16.69 -4.70
CA TYR A 106 7.15 -15.67 -4.45
C TYR A 106 8.56 -16.24 -4.21
N GLN A 107 8.74 -17.56 -4.32
CA GLN A 107 10.02 -18.27 -4.26
C GLN A 107 10.59 -18.61 -5.66
N ARG A 108 10.13 -17.92 -6.71
CA ARG A 108 10.69 -18.00 -8.08
C ARG A 108 11.46 -16.74 -8.41
#